data_AF-A0AAD2YW97-F1
#
_entry.id   AF-A0AAD2YW97-F1
#
_cell.length_a   1.000
_cell.length_b   1.000
_cell.length_c   1.000
_cell.angle_alpha   90.00
_cell.angle_beta   90.00
_cell.angle_gamma   90.00
#
_symmetry.space_group_name_H-M   'P 1'
#
loop_
_entity.id
_entity.type
_entity.pdbx_description
1 polymer ?
#
loop_
_entity_poly.entity_id
_entity_poly.type
_entity_poly.pdbx_seq_one_letter_code
_entity_poly.pdbx_strand_id
1 'polypeptide(L)'
;MNKNSNNLELLQTLVYKKPSSKEAFIGLITIAIYSREIFVKNEDAAEFVKNVFGLSFLDYVIKSRTLLCARLTRNLVNMSERDIKECIYKASEYFKTDKFIIGYNENSLTFKKSNVKRNANRDVGTWINALLKKDRK
;
A
#
# COMPACT_ATOMS: atom_id res chain seq x y z
N MET A 1 -10.29 12.30 4.64
CA MET A 1 -9.43 11.42 3.80
C MET A 1 -9.92 9.99 3.94
N ASN A 2 -10.13 9.28 2.83
CA ASN A 2 -10.71 7.93 2.82
C ASN A 2 -9.66 6.91 3.29
N LYS A 3 -9.84 6.29 4.47
CA LYS A 3 -8.82 5.46 5.16
C LYS A 3 -8.37 4.25 4.34
N ASN A 4 -9.30 3.63 3.59
CA ASN A 4 -9.02 2.49 2.72
C ASN A 4 -7.99 2.79 1.62
N SER A 5 -7.96 4.03 1.13
CA SER A 5 -7.02 4.45 0.07
C SER A 5 -5.57 4.51 0.58
N ASN A 6 -5.37 4.85 1.86
CA ASN A 6 -4.04 5.03 2.44
C ASN A 6 -3.33 3.68 2.69
N ASN A 7 -4.05 2.66 3.16
CA ASN A 7 -3.46 1.33 3.38
C ASN A 7 -3.10 0.64 2.06
N LEU A 8 -3.90 0.85 1.02
CA LEU A 8 -3.60 0.36 -0.33
C LEU A 8 -2.31 1.01 -0.87
N GLU A 9 -2.15 2.33 -0.75
CA GLU A 9 -0.95 3.03 -1.19
C GLU A 9 0.30 2.59 -0.41
N LEU A 10 0.18 2.37 0.90
CA LEU A 10 1.24 1.83 1.74
C LEU A 10 1.70 0.46 1.24
N LEU A 11 0.75 -0.45 1.01
CA LEU A 11 1.06 -1.80 0.57
C LEU A 11 1.60 -1.82 -0.87
N GLN A 12 1.09 -0.97 -1.76
CA GLN A 12 1.67 -0.77 -3.09
C GLN A 12 3.13 -0.28 -3.01
N THR A 13 3.42 0.59 -2.05
CA THR A 13 4.78 1.10 -1.84
C THR A 13 5.71 0.00 -1.33
N LEU A 14 5.25 -0.85 -0.40
CA LEU A 14 6.01 -2.02 0.08
C LEU A 14 6.24 -3.08 -1.01
N VAL A 15 5.21 -3.39 -1.79
CA VAL A 15 5.25 -4.50 -2.76
C VAL A 15 5.95 -4.09 -4.06
N TYR A 16 5.52 -2.99 -4.69
CA TYR A 16 5.94 -2.64 -6.05
C TYR A 16 7.05 -1.59 -6.09
N LYS A 17 6.86 -0.46 -5.40
CA LYS A 17 7.85 0.63 -5.45
C LYS A 17 9.13 0.26 -4.71
N LYS A 18 8.96 -0.47 -3.59
CA LYS A 18 9.96 -0.81 -2.58
C LYS A 18 10.60 0.44 -1.95
N PRO A 19 10.76 0.50 -0.63
CA PRO A 19 11.41 1.64 0.01
C PRO A 19 12.87 1.75 -0.41
N SER A 20 13.31 2.98 -0.67
CA SER A 20 14.68 3.30 -1.12
C SER A 20 15.68 3.44 0.02
N SER A 21 15.23 3.60 1.26
CA SER A 21 16.08 3.73 2.45
C SER A 21 15.57 2.89 3.62
N LYS A 22 16.46 2.64 4.57
CA LYS A 22 16.15 1.94 5.83
C LYS A 22 15.08 2.67 6.64
N GLU A 23 15.16 3.99 6.75
CA GLU A 23 14.20 4.83 7.46
C GLU A 23 12.82 4.74 6.83
N ALA A 24 12.76 4.80 5.49
CA ALA A 24 11.51 4.64 4.75
C ALA A 24 10.89 3.27 5.00
N PHE A 25 11.69 2.20 4.99
CA PHE A 25 11.22 0.86 5.29
C PHE A 25 10.69 0.75 6.73
N ILE A 26 11.44 1.24 7.71
CA ILE A 26 11.03 1.24 9.12
C ILE A 26 9.70 2.00 9.30
N GLY A 27 9.55 3.16 8.65
CA GLY A 27 8.31 3.93 8.67
C GLY A 27 7.11 3.15 8.10
N LEU A 28 7.29 2.51 6.94
CA LEU A 28 6.24 1.71 6.31
C LEU A 28 5.84 0.50 7.18
N ILE A 29 6.80 -0.22 7.74
CA ILE A 29 6.54 -1.35 8.64
C ILE A 29 5.83 -0.87 9.91
N THR A 30 6.24 0.26 10.47
CA THR A 30 5.60 0.84 11.65
C THR A 30 4.12 1.13 11.38
N ILE A 31 3.81 1.81 10.27
CA ILE A 31 2.42 2.10 9.89
C ILE A 31 1.65 0.81 9.61
N ALA A 32 2.27 -0.19 8.96
CA ALA A 32 1.65 -1.48 8.70
C ALA A 32 1.26 -2.20 10.00
N ILE A 33 2.19 -2.32 10.95
CA ILE A 33 1.96 -2.96 12.27
C ILE A 33 0.82 -2.27 13.02
N TYR A 34 0.75 -0.93 13.00
CA TYR A 34 -0.33 -0.20 13.66
C TYR A 34 -1.69 -0.29 12.96
N SER A 35 -1.74 -0.62 11.68
CA SER A 35 -2.98 -0.68 10.91
C SER A 35 -3.85 -1.88 11.32
N ARG A 36 -5.04 -1.60 11.87
CA ARG A 36 -6.05 -2.63 12.21
C ARG A 36 -6.75 -3.23 10.99
N GLU A 37 -6.61 -2.60 9.84
CA GLU A 37 -7.13 -3.12 8.57
C GLU A 37 -6.18 -4.15 7.96
N ILE A 38 -4.87 -3.99 8.18
CA ILE A 38 -3.84 -4.94 7.73
C ILE A 38 -3.72 -6.09 8.73
N PHE A 39 -3.58 -5.76 10.03
CA PHE A 39 -3.50 -6.74 11.11
C PHE A 39 -4.63 -6.50 12.10
N VAL A 40 -5.69 -7.31 11.97
CA VAL A 40 -6.88 -7.20 12.82
C VAL A 40 -6.49 -7.49 14.27
N LYS A 41 -5.72 -8.56 14.48
CA LYS A 41 -5.22 -8.97 15.80
C LYS A 41 -3.73 -8.68 15.95
N ASN A 42 -3.24 -8.61 17.19
CA ASN A 42 -1.81 -8.40 17.41
C ASN A 42 -1.01 -9.67 17.10
N GLU A 43 -1.64 -10.83 17.26
CA GLU A 43 -1.13 -12.14 16.90
C GLU A 43 -0.83 -12.21 15.39
N ASP A 44 -1.71 -11.67 14.54
CA ASP A 44 -1.49 -11.59 13.09
C ASP A 44 -0.23 -10.75 12.77
N ALA A 45 -0.06 -9.62 13.46
CA ALA A 45 1.13 -8.78 13.31
C ALA A 45 2.39 -9.49 13.83
N ALA A 46 2.30 -10.26 14.91
CA ALA A 46 3.41 -11.03 15.45
C ALA A 46 3.81 -12.20 14.52
N GLU A 47 2.84 -12.85 13.88
CA GLU A 47 3.08 -13.88 12.87
C GLU A 47 3.78 -13.30 11.65
N PHE A 48 3.33 -12.15 11.14
CA PHE A 48 4.06 -11.40 10.11
C PHE A 48 5.50 -11.12 10.54
N VAL A 49 5.71 -10.66 11.77
CA VAL A 49 7.05 -10.34 12.27
C VAL A 49 7.96 -11.57 12.29
N LYS A 50 7.42 -12.71 12.72
CA LYS A 50 8.13 -13.98 12.71
C LYS A 50 8.47 -14.43 11.29
N ASN A 51 7.53 -14.35 10.37
CA ASN A 51 7.70 -14.83 9.00
C ASN A 51 8.66 -13.96 8.18
N VAL A 52 8.65 -12.64 8.39
CA VAL A 52 9.46 -11.69 7.61
C VAL A 52 10.82 -11.43 8.24
N PHE A 53 10.89 -11.24 9.55
CA PHE A 53 12.12 -10.84 10.25
C PHE A 53 12.77 -11.98 11.04
N GLY A 54 12.11 -13.14 11.15
CA GLY A 54 12.62 -14.26 11.97
C GLY A 54 12.59 -13.99 13.46
N LEU A 55 11.84 -12.98 13.92
CA LEU A 55 11.80 -12.56 15.32
C LEU A 55 10.54 -13.09 16.01
N SER A 56 10.72 -13.64 17.21
CA SER A 56 9.61 -14.02 18.09
C SER A 56 9.68 -13.21 19.38
N PHE A 57 8.53 -12.83 19.91
CA PHE A 57 8.43 -12.07 21.15
C PHE A 57 7.56 -12.79 22.17
N LEU A 58 7.78 -12.48 23.44
CA LEU A 58 7.01 -13.02 24.55
C LEU A 58 5.55 -12.54 24.49
N ASP A 59 4.62 -13.32 25.03
CA ASP A 59 3.18 -13.03 24.98
C ASP A 59 2.81 -11.63 25.46
N TYR A 60 3.45 -11.14 26.54
CA TYR A 60 3.15 -9.79 27.05
C TYR A 60 3.55 -8.68 26.06
N VAL A 61 4.53 -8.93 25.19
CA VAL A 61 4.90 -8.02 24.09
C VAL A 61 3.84 -8.08 23.00
N ILE A 62 3.42 -9.28 22.59
CA ILE A 62 2.42 -9.48 21.53
C ILE A 62 1.07 -8.86 21.93
N LYS A 63 0.67 -8.97 23.21
CA LYS A 63 -0.57 -8.36 23.73
C LYS A 63 -0.64 -6.84 23.54
N SER A 64 0.48 -6.14 23.35
CA SER A 64 0.53 -4.71 23.07
C SER A 64 1.14 -4.41 21.71
N ARG A 65 0.32 -3.96 20.76
CA ARG A 65 0.76 -3.55 19.41
C ARG A 65 1.88 -2.52 19.44
N THR A 66 1.81 -1.56 20.36
CA THR A 66 2.85 -0.55 20.56
C THR A 66 4.16 -1.17 21.04
N LEU A 67 4.09 -2.11 21.99
CA LEU A 67 5.28 -2.76 22.53
C LEU A 67 5.90 -3.71 21.49
N LEU A 68 5.08 -4.46 20.76
CA LEU A 68 5.49 -5.26 19.60
C LEU A 68 6.22 -4.41 18.58
N CYS A 69 5.62 -3.29 18.16
CA CYS A 69 6.22 -2.38 17.19
C CYS A 69 7.55 -1.79 17.73
N ALA A 70 7.59 -1.31 18.97
CA ALA A 70 8.80 -0.74 19.55
C ALA A 70 9.95 -1.75 19.61
N ARG A 71 9.66 -3.01 19.98
CA ARG A 71 10.64 -4.09 20.01
C ARG A 71 11.12 -4.45 18.61
N LEU A 72 10.23 -4.52 17.63
CA LEU A 72 10.59 -4.73 16.23
C LEU A 72 11.49 -3.60 15.72
N THR A 73 11.06 -2.33 15.87
CA THR A 73 11.79 -1.17 15.36
C THR A 73 13.20 -1.09 15.94
N ARG A 74 13.39 -1.40 17.23
CA ARG A 74 14.73 -1.47 17.84
C ARG A 74 15.65 -2.49 17.15
N ASN A 75 15.12 -3.63 16.72
CA ASN A 75 15.88 -4.61 15.95
C ASN A 75 16.20 -4.08 14.55
N LEU A 76 15.20 -3.52 13.84
CA LEU A 76 15.39 -2.97 12.49
C LEU A 76 16.44 -1.86 12.45
N VAL A 77 16.46 -0.96 13.44
CA VAL A 77 17.46 0.11 13.55
C VAL A 77 18.88 -0.46 13.67
N ASN A 78 19.06 -1.63 14.27
CA ASN A 78 20.38 -2.25 14.48
C ASN A 78 20.80 -3.21 13.35
N MET A 79 19.91 -3.51 12.39
CA MET A 79 20.23 -4.36 11.25
C MET A 79 21.17 -3.68 10.25
N SER A 80 21.98 -4.46 9.54
CA SER A 80 22.80 -3.95 8.45
C SER A 80 21.95 -3.58 7.23
N GLU A 81 22.49 -2.75 6.33
CA GLU A 81 21.81 -2.42 5.06
C GLU A 81 21.52 -3.67 4.21
N ARG A 82 22.36 -4.71 4.32
CA ARG A 82 22.13 -5.98 3.62
C ARG A 82 20.90 -6.69 4.19
N ASP A 83 20.81 -6.81 5.51
CA ASP A 83 19.69 -7.48 6.18
C ASP A 83 18.38 -6.72 5.93
N ILE A 84 18.43 -5.38 5.91
CA ILE A 84 17.28 -4.54 5.57
C ILE A 84 16.80 -4.80 4.13
N LYS A 85 17.71 -4.91 3.16
CA LYS A 85 17.33 -5.26 1.78
C LYS A 85 16.66 -6.63 1.69
N GLU A 86 17.14 -7.61 2.44
CA GLU A 86 16.51 -8.92 2.52
C GLU A 86 15.11 -8.84 3.17
N CYS A 87 14.97 -8.08 4.25
CA CYS A 87 13.69 -7.87 4.91
C CYS A 87 12.68 -7.15 4.01
N ILE A 88 13.13 -6.18 3.20
CA ILE A 88 12.28 -5.51 2.19
C ILE A 88 11.74 -6.54 1.18
N TYR A 89 12.60 -7.45 0.70
CA TYR A 89 12.18 -8.51 -0.21
C TYR A 89 11.16 -9.45 0.45
N LYS A 90 11.43 -9.95 1.67
CA LYS A 90 10.51 -10.83 2.40
C LYS A 90 9.18 -10.15 2.72
N ALA A 91 9.19 -8.88 3.11
CA ALA A 91 7.98 -8.11 3.36
C ALA A 91 7.17 -7.92 2.06
N SER A 92 7.84 -7.60 0.96
CA SER A 92 7.22 -7.47 -0.36
C SER A 92 6.51 -8.78 -0.76
N GLU A 93 7.19 -9.93 -0.62
CA GLU A 93 6.60 -11.23 -0.94
C GLU A 93 5.47 -11.62 0.03
N TYR A 94 5.59 -11.33 1.32
CA TYR A 94 4.53 -11.60 2.30
C TYR A 94 3.19 -10.93 1.93
N PHE A 95 3.24 -9.67 1.47
CA PHE A 95 2.04 -8.91 1.10
C PHE A 95 1.59 -9.15 -0.35
N LYS A 96 2.34 -9.93 -1.12
CA LYS A 96 2.05 -10.22 -2.52
C LYS A 96 1.06 -11.38 -2.63
N THR A 97 -0.21 -11.12 -2.34
CA THR A 97 -1.30 -12.10 -2.51
C THR A 97 -2.13 -11.80 -3.77
N ASP A 98 -2.75 -12.83 -4.37
CA ASP A 98 -3.63 -12.68 -5.54
C ASP A 98 -4.75 -11.65 -5.32
N LYS A 99 -5.30 -11.59 -4.10
CA LYS A 99 -6.30 -10.59 -3.68
C LYS A 99 -5.79 -9.15 -3.81
N PHE A 100 -4.49 -8.93 -3.59
CA PHE A 100 -3.84 -7.63 -3.72
C PHE A 100 -3.51 -7.29 -5.18
N ILE A 101 -3.14 -8.29 -5.98
CA ILE A 101 -2.93 -8.16 -7.44
C ILE A 101 -4.25 -7.77 -8.14
N ILE A 102 -5.35 -8.42 -7.78
CA ILE A 102 -6.70 -8.13 -8.29
C ILE A 102 -7.12 -6.71 -7.88
N GLY A 103 -7.00 -6.36 -6.59
CA GLY A 103 -7.32 -5.02 -6.09
C GLY A 103 -6.44 -3.90 -6.68
N TYR A 104 -5.15 -4.16 -6.95
CA TYR A 104 -4.27 -3.22 -7.65
C TYR A 104 -4.71 -2.98 -9.09
N ASN A 105 -4.99 -4.06 -9.83
CA ASN A 105 -5.41 -3.95 -11.23
C ASN A 105 -6.75 -3.20 -11.37
N GLU A 106 -7.74 -3.52 -10.52
CA GLU A 106 -9.04 -2.84 -10.52
C GLU A 106 -8.92 -1.33 -10.18
N ASN A 107 -8.13 -0.97 -9.17
CA ASN A 107 -7.92 0.44 -8.80
C ASN A 107 -7.05 1.21 -9.82
N SER A 108 -6.13 0.54 -10.51
CA SER A 108 -5.34 1.16 -11.58
C SER A 108 -6.20 1.49 -12.82
N LEU A 109 -7.24 0.69 -13.09
CA LEU A 109 -8.18 0.88 -14.20
C LEU A 109 -9.19 1.99 -13.90
N THR A 110 -9.64 2.13 -12.66
CA THR A 110 -10.53 3.23 -12.24
C THR A 110 -9.80 4.58 -12.23
N PHE A 111 -8.54 4.62 -11.79
CA PHE A 111 -7.70 5.83 -11.82
C PHE A 111 -7.30 6.26 -13.25
N LYS A 112 -7.15 5.32 -14.20
CA LYS A 112 -6.98 5.65 -15.62
C LYS A 112 -8.25 6.21 -16.27
N LYS A 113 -9.44 5.81 -15.81
CA LYS A 113 -10.73 6.34 -16.32
C LYS A 113 -10.91 7.83 -16.00
N SER A 114 -10.38 8.34 -14.88
CA SER A 114 -10.46 9.78 -14.54
C SER A 114 -9.45 10.65 -15.29
N ASN A 115 -8.37 10.07 -15.84
CA ASN A 115 -7.34 10.79 -16.60
C ASN A 115 -7.55 10.77 -18.13
N VAL A 116 -8.74 10.36 -18.61
CA VAL A 116 -9.13 10.64 -19.99
C VAL A 116 -9.29 12.15 -20.11
N LYS A 117 -8.21 12.83 -20.55
CA LYS A 117 -8.22 14.23 -20.97
C LYS A 117 -9.51 14.49 -21.73
N ARG A 118 -10.38 15.36 -21.20
CA ARG A 118 -11.47 15.95 -21.98
C ARG A 118 -10.80 16.71 -23.12
N ASN A 119 -10.68 16.06 -24.28
CA ASN A 119 -10.12 16.66 -25.48
C ASN A 119 -11.08 17.77 -25.92
N ALA A 120 -10.57 19.00 -26.05
CA ALA A 120 -11.34 20.17 -26.50
C ALA A 120 -12.09 19.93 -27.83
N ASN A 121 -11.66 18.93 -28.61
CA ASN A 121 -12.33 18.52 -29.84
C ASN A 121 -13.76 17.95 -29.63
N ARG A 122 -14.13 17.53 -28.41
CA ARG A 122 -15.52 17.10 -28.12
C ARG A 122 -16.51 18.28 -28.09
N ASP A 123 -16.04 19.48 -27.80
CA ASP A 123 -16.89 20.67 -27.76
C ASP A 123 -17.28 21.11 -29.18
N VAL A 124 -16.32 21.09 -30.12
CA VAL A 124 -16.56 21.41 -31.54
C VAL A 124 -17.61 20.48 -32.16
N GLY A 125 -17.52 19.17 -31.93
CA GLY A 125 -18.50 18.21 -32.44
C GLY A 125 -19.91 18.40 -31.85
N THR A 126 -20.00 18.91 -30.62
CA THR A 126 -21.27 19.22 -29.96
C THR A 126 -21.90 20.50 -30.54
N TRP A 127 -21.08 21.52 -30.80
CA TRP A 127 -21.49 22.76 -31.44
C TRP A 127 -21.92 22.56 -32.90
N ILE A 128 -21.17 21.80 -33.69
CA ILE A 128 -21.52 21.49 -35.09
C ILE A 128 -22.85 20.72 -35.15
N ASN A 129 -23.05 19.72 -34.28
CA ASN A 129 -24.30 18.99 -34.23
C ASN A 129 -25.49 19.85 -33.80
N ALA A 130 -25.29 20.81 -32.90
CA ALA A 130 -26.33 21.75 -32.50
C ALA A 130 -26.75 22.68 -33.65
N LEU A 131 -25.79 23.16 -34.45
CA LEU A 131 -26.07 23.96 -35.66
C LEU A 131 -26.83 23.15 -36.72
N LEU A 132 -26.35 21.95 -37.04
CA LEU A 132 -26.99 21.05 -38.02
C LEU A 132 -28.40 20.58 -37.61
N LYS A 133 -28.72 20.62 -36.31
CA LYS A 133 -30.05 20.30 -35.79
C LYS A 133 -30.98 21.51 -35.83
N LYS A 134 -30.44 22.74 -35.86
CA LYS A 134 -31.20 23.99 -35.96
C LYS A 134 -31.73 24.23 -37.38
N ASP A 135 -31.02 23.77 -38.40
CA ASP A 135 -31.42 23.88 -39.82
C ASP A 135 -32.47 22.84 -40.25
N ARG A 136 -32.91 21.95 -39.35
CA ARG A 136 -33.97 20.96 -39.59
C ARG A 136 -35.33 21.39 -39.02
N LYS A 137 -35.71 22.65 -39.24
CA LYS A 137 -37.07 23.17 -39.02
C LYS A 137 -37.46 24.12 -40.13
#